data_AF-A0AAW1FMU2-F1
#
_entry.id   AF-A0AAW1FMU2-F1
#
_cell.length_a   1.000
_cell.length_b   1.000
_cell.length_c   1.000
_cell.angle_alpha   90.00
_cell.angle_beta   90.00
_cell.angle_gamma   90.00
#
_symmetry.space_group_name_H-M   'P 1'
#
loop_
_entity.id
_entity.type
_entity.pdbx_description
1 polymer ?
#
loop_
_entity_poly.entity_id
_entity_poly.type
_entity_poly.pdbx_seq_one_letter_code
_entity_poly.pdbx_strand_id
1 'polypeptide(L)'
;MHALAGSTVTVSKRAFLRLHRSHMTLICQELAALVFTKEVLVLSTLTGKVGPPKRQLDVAKVQVTTDAVIQEFPQTSASDVRAVIRRKCNNEQFNQKKGT
;
A
#
# COMPACT_ATOMS: atom_id res chain seq x y z
N MET A 1 8.35 -14.27 8.80
CA MET A 1 8.25 -12.95 8.13
C MET A 1 8.82 -13.05 6.71
N HIS A 2 8.41 -12.18 5.80
CA HIS A 2 8.96 -12.05 4.44
C HIS A 2 9.42 -10.61 4.24
N ALA A 3 10.70 -10.42 3.89
CA ALA A 3 11.29 -9.10 3.64
C ALA A 3 10.93 -8.62 2.23
N LEU A 4 10.48 -7.38 2.12
CA LEU A 4 10.08 -6.79 0.84
C LEU A 4 11.26 -6.09 0.17
N ALA A 5 11.47 -6.38 -1.12
CA ALA A 5 12.47 -5.74 -1.97
C ALA A 5 13.89 -5.66 -1.35
N GLY A 6 14.30 -6.66 -0.56
CA GLY A 6 15.60 -6.67 0.12
C GLY A 6 15.74 -5.68 1.29
N SER A 7 14.64 -5.08 1.76
CA SER A 7 14.63 -4.10 2.85
C SER A 7 14.36 -4.73 4.23
N THR A 8 14.38 -3.89 5.27
CA THR A 8 13.97 -4.27 6.64
C THR A 8 12.44 -4.31 6.84
N VAL A 9 11.66 -3.80 5.88
CA VAL A 9 10.19 -3.85 5.95
C VAL A 9 9.76 -5.28 5.68
N THR A 10 9.05 -5.86 6.65
CA THR A 10 8.62 -7.25 6.57
C THR A 10 7.11 -7.39 6.75
N VAL A 11 6.55 -8.38 6.06
CA VAL A 11 5.14 -8.78 6.18
C VAL A 11 5.03 -10.24 6.58
N SER A 12 3.83 -10.70 6.93
CA SER A 12 3.57 -12.12 7.16
C SER A 12 3.84 -12.92 5.88
N LYS A 13 4.72 -13.92 5.97
CA LYS A 13 5.07 -14.80 4.83
C LYS A 13 3.83 -15.51 4.29
N ARG A 14 2.96 -15.99 5.18
CA ARG A 14 1.71 -16.68 4.80
C ARG A 14 0.75 -15.74 4.07
N ALA A 15 0.62 -14.50 4.53
CA ALA A 15 -0.24 -13.52 3.87
C ALA A 15 0.33 -13.10 2.51
N PHE A 16 1.64 -12.87 2.43
CA PHE A 16 2.33 -12.51 1.20
C PHE A 16 2.19 -13.56 0.08
N LEU A 17 2.27 -14.85 0.43
CA LEU A 17 2.10 -15.94 -0.53
C LEU A 17 0.66 -16.10 -1.04
N ARG A 18 -0.32 -15.47 -0.37
CA ARG A 18 -1.74 -15.52 -0.75
C ARG A 18 -2.21 -14.31 -1.55
N LEU A 19 -1.30 -13.37 -1.84
CA LEU A 19 -1.62 -12.17 -2.61
C LEU A 19 -2.08 -12.54 -4.03
N HIS A 20 -3.07 -11.81 -4.54
CA HIS A 20 -3.54 -11.97 -5.92
C HIS A 20 -2.54 -11.36 -6.91
N ARG A 21 -1.88 -12.22 -7.69
CA ARG A 21 -0.80 -11.83 -8.63
C ARG A 21 -1.25 -11.69 -10.09
N SER A 22 -2.56 -11.73 -10.36
CA SER A 22 -3.08 -11.60 -11.73
C SER A 22 -2.93 -10.20 -12.30
N HIS A 23 -3.00 -9.16 -11.45
CA HIS A 23 -2.93 -7.76 -11.86
C HIS A 23 -2.17 -6.92 -10.83
N MET A 24 -1.34 -6.00 -11.33
CA MET A 24 -0.56 -5.05 -10.53
C MET A 24 -1.41 -4.28 -9.50
N THR A 25 -2.61 -3.85 -9.89
CA THR A 25 -3.48 -3.06 -9.03
C THR A 25 -4.00 -3.85 -7.83
N LEU A 26 -4.30 -5.14 -8.02
CA LEU A 26 -4.80 -6.03 -6.96
C LEU A 26 -3.69 -6.31 -5.95
N ILE A 27 -2.54 -6.78 -6.43
CA ILE A 27 -1.41 -7.06 -5.54
C ILE A 27 -0.97 -5.80 -4.78
N CYS A 28 -0.94 -4.64 -5.44
CA CYS A 28 -0.52 -3.41 -4.79
C CYS A 28 -1.48 -3.01 -3.66
N GLN A 29 -2.79 -3.17 -3.86
CA GLN A 29 -3.77 -2.86 -2.82
C GLN A 29 -3.68 -3.81 -1.63
N GLU A 30 -3.50 -5.11 -1.88
CA GLU A 30 -3.37 -6.11 -0.83
C GLU A 30 -2.04 -5.98 -0.09
N LEU A 31 -0.94 -5.77 -0.80
CA LEU A 31 0.38 -5.54 -0.21
C LEU A 31 0.38 -4.26 0.64
N ALA A 32 -0.23 -3.18 0.16
CA ALA A 32 -0.38 -1.95 0.95
C ALA A 32 -1.17 -2.21 2.25
N ALA A 33 -2.23 -3.04 2.20
CA ALA A 33 -2.96 -3.43 3.40
C ALA A 33 -2.10 -4.23 4.39
N LEU A 34 -1.18 -5.07 3.89
CA LEU A 34 -0.25 -5.81 4.75
C LEU A 34 0.85 -4.93 5.36
N VAL A 35 1.37 -3.95 4.61
CA VAL A 35 2.49 -3.09 5.04
C VAL A 35 2.03 -1.99 6.00
N PHE A 36 0.88 -1.40 5.73
CA PHE A 36 0.38 -0.24 6.48
C PHE A 36 -0.70 -0.61 7.48
N THR A 37 -1.41 -1.73 7.31
CA THR A 37 -2.67 -2.05 8.01
C THR A 37 -3.84 -1.13 7.62
N LYS A 38 -5.06 -1.62 7.83
CA LYS A 38 -6.28 -0.90 7.46
C LYS A 38 -6.42 0.40 8.26
N GLU A 39 -6.10 0.35 9.55
CA GLU A 39 -6.21 1.48 10.48
C GLU A 39 -5.33 2.65 10.03
N VAL A 40 -4.08 2.38 9.61
CA VAL A 40 -3.19 3.44 9.11
C VAL A 40 -3.67 3.98 7.78
N LEU A 41 -4.12 3.12 6.85
CA LEU A 41 -4.61 3.54 5.54
C LEU A 41 -5.83 4.46 5.64
N VAL A 42 -6.70 4.23 6.61
CA VAL A 42 -7.84 5.10 6.92
C VAL A 42 -7.36 6.48 7.38
N LEU A 43 -6.39 6.53 8.30
CA LEU A 43 -5.96 7.78 8.94
C LEU A 43 -4.91 8.56 8.14
N SER A 44 -4.42 7.99 7.03
CA SER A 44 -3.28 8.52 6.30
C SER A 44 -3.60 8.92 4.86
N THR A 45 -2.72 9.70 4.27
CA THR A 45 -2.67 9.94 2.82
C THR A 45 -1.24 9.75 2.31
N LEU A 46 -1.10 9.61 0.99
CA LEU A 46 0.22 9.47 0.38
C LEU A 46 1.16 10.65 0.70
N THR A 47 0.64 11.88 0.78
CA THR A 47 1.45 13.10 0.88
C THR A 47 1.18 13.96 2.12
N GLY A 48 0.14 13.69 2.89
CA GLY A 48 -0.27 14.52 4.03
C GLY A 48 -0.92 15.87 3.67
N LYS A 49 -1.11 16.18 2.38
CA LYS A 49 -1.44 17.54 1.91
C LYS A 49 -2.93 17.88 1.76
N VAL A 50 -3.85 16.93 1.93
CA VAL A 50 -5.28 17.14 1.57
C VAL A 50 -6.23 16.79 2.72
N GLY A 51 -6.99 17.79 3.18
CA GLY A 51 -8.04 17.67 4.19
C GLY A 51 -7.58 17.94 5.63
N PRO A 52 -8.44 17.71 6.65
CA PRO A 52 -8.04 17.77 8.07
C PRO A 52 -6.78 16.92 8.31
N PRO A 53 -5.98 17.17 9.36
CA PRO A 53 -4.59 16.71 9.47
C PRO A 53 -4.46 15.18 9.40
N LYS A 54 -4.39 14.65 8.17
CA LYS A 54 -4.16 13.24 7.89
C LYS A 54 -2.67 13.00 7.87
N ARG A 55 -2.24 11.94 8.53
CA ARG A 55 -0.81 11.59 8.59
C ARG A 55 -0.30 11.23 7.20
N GLN A 56 0.92 11.59 6.90
CA GLN A 56 1.59 11.08 5.71
C GLN A 56 1.92 9.59 5.94
N LEU A 57 1.72 8.75 4.93
CA LEU A 57 2.27 7.39 4.97
C LEU A 57 3.79 7.43 5.13
N ASP A 58 4.33 6.48 5.87
CA ASP A 58 5.78 6.31 6.00
C ASP A 58 6.43 6.20 4.60
N VAL A 59 7.28 7.17 4.30
CA VAL A 59 7.89 7.33 2.97
C VAL A 59 8.77 6.14 2.61
N ALA A 60 9.50 5.58 3.58
CA ALA A 60 10.35 4.42 3.36
C ALA A 60 9.51 3.18 3.06
N LYS A 61 8.41 2.98 3.78
CA LYS A 61 7.46 1.88 3.48
C LYS A 61 6.78 2.06 2.12
N VAL A 62 6.46 3.29 1.72
CA VAL A 62 5.90 3.58 0.38
C VAL A 62 6.92 3.22 -0.70
N GLN A 63 8.18 3.61 -0.53
CA GLN A 63 9.25 3.30 -1.47
C GLN A 63 9.43 1.78 -1.60
N VAL A 64 9.58 1.06 -0.48
CA VAL A 64 9.73 -0.40 -0.50
C VAL A 64 8.53 -1.10 -1.12
N THR A 65 7.30 -0.65 -0.82
CA THR A 65 6.09 -1.21 -1.45
C THR A 65 6.11 -0.97 -2.96
N THR A 66 6.59 0.20 -3.39
CA THR A 66 6.75 0.54 -4.80
C THR A 66 7.74 -0.37 -5.50
N ASP A 67 8.92 -0.56 -4.89
CA ASP A 67 9.98 -1.41 -5.44
C ASP A 67 9.54 -2.88 -5.52
N ALA A 68 8.86 -3.39 -4.49
CA ALA A 68 8.33 -4.75 -4.49
C ALA A 68 7.29 -4.98 -5.61
N VAL A 69 6.42 -4.01 -5.87
CA VAL A 69 5.43 -4.12 -6.96
C VAL A 69 6.10 -4.03 -8.32
N ILE A 70 7.10 -3.16 -8.50
CA ILE A 70 7.85 -3.05 -9.77
C ILE A 70 8.67 -4.31 -10.04
N GLN A 71 9.26 -4.95 -9.02
CA GLN A 71 9.96 -6.23 -9.16
C GLN A 71 9.03 -7.33 -9.71
N GLU A 72 7.77 -7.35 -9.28
CA GLU A 72 6.78 -8.30 -9.78
C GLU A 72 6.14 -7.89 -11.12
N PHE A 73 6.02 -6.59 -11.38
CA PHE A 73 5.41 -6.03 -12.59
C PHE A 73 6.33 -4.97 -13.23
N PRO A 74 7.39 -5.39 -13.94
CA PRO A 74 8.44 -4.48 -14.43
C PRO A 74 7.98 -3.41 -15.41
N GLN A 75 6.81 -3.61 -16.05
CA GLN A 75 6.21 -2.66 -16.99
C GLN A 75 5.46 -1.51 -16.28
N THR A 76 5.38 -1.54 -14.95
CA THR A 76 4.65 -0.54 -14.15
C THR A 76 5.57 0.58 -13.72
N SER A 77 5.08 1.83 -13.74
CA SER A 77 5.85 2.96 -13.22
C SER A 77 5.64 3.16 -11.71
N ALA A 78 6.62 3.77 -11.04
CA ALA A 78 6.47 4.18 -9.64
C ALA A 78 5.29 5.16 -9.42
N SER A 79 4.91 5.91 -10.46
CA SER A 79 3.75 6.80 -10.42
C SER A 79 2.43 6.03 -10.41
N ASP A 80 2.33 4.93 -11.16
CA ASP A 80 1.15 4.06 -11.17
C ASP A 80 0.96 3.39 -9.81
N VAL A 81 2.03 2.85 -9.23
CA VAL A 81 1.98 2.21 -7.91
C VAL A 81 1.55 3.22 -6.84
N ARG A 82 2.15 4.42 -6.82
CA ARG A 82 1.75 5.50 -5.90
C ARG A 82 0.30 5.94 -6.11
N ALA A 83 -0.20 5.95 -7.34
CA ALA A 83 -1.60 6.24 -7.62
C ALA A 83 -2.53 5.17 -7.03
N VAL A 84 -2.15 3.89 -7.09
CA VAL A 84 -2.91 2.79 -6.47
C VAL A 84 -2.89 2.89 -4.94
N ILE A 85 -1.73 3.12 -4.31
CA ILE A 85 -1.62 3.32 -2.85
C ILE A 85 -2.53 4.47 -2.39
N ARG A 86 -2.52 5.60 -3.12
CA ARG A 86 -3.41 6.73 -2.84
C ARG A 86 -4.89 6.34 -2.94
N ARG A 87 -5.28 5.62 -4.00
CA ARG A 87 -6.66 5.12 -4.16
C ARG A 87 -7.05 4.18 -3.01
N LYS A 88 -6.13 3.33 -2.55
CA LYS A 88 -6.37 2.43 -1.42
C LYS A 88 -6.68 3.21 -0.13
N CYS A 89 -5.92 4.25 0.19
CA CYS A 89 -6.21 5.13 1.34
C CYS A 89 -7.62 5.74 1.23
N ASN A 90 -7.96 6.27 0.06
CA ASN A 90 -9.28 6.86 -0.18
C ASN A 90 -10.42 5.84 -0.03
N ASN A 91 -10.22 4.61 -0.52
CA ASN A 91 -11.20 3.53 -0.42
C ASN A 91 -11.42 3.10 1.03
N GLU A 92 -10.36 2.94 1.81
CA GLU A 92 -10.49 2.58 3.23
C GLU A 92 -11.20 3.68 4.04
N GLN A 93 -10.90 4.96 3.75
CA GLN A 93 -11.62 6.10 4.34
C GLN A 93 -13.10 6.12 4.00
N PHE A 94 -13.44 5.85 2.74
CA PHE A 94 -14.82 5.78 2.29
C PHE A 94 -15.56 4.60 2.94
N ASN A 95 -14.92 3.44 3.02
CA ASN A 95 -15.48 2.25 3.67
C ASN A 95 -15.69 2.44 5.17
N GLN A 96 -14.81 3.18 5.85
CA GLN A 96 -15.01 3.54 7.26
C GLN A 96 -16.29 4.35 7.46
N LYS A 97 -16.54 5.35 6.61
CA LYS A 97 -17.73 6.20 6.70
C LYS A 97 -19.04 5.48 6.43
N LYS A 98 -19.01 4.38 5.67
CA LYS A 98 -20.18 3.52 5.40
C LYS A 98 -20.49 2.52 6.53
N GLY A 99 -19.51 2.26 7.40
CA GLY A 99 -19.65 1.34 8.53
C GLY A 99 -20.03 2.02 9.86
N THR A 100 -20.30 3.33 9.83
CA THR A 100 -20.87 4.17 10.90
C THR A 100 -22.23 4.64 10.47
#